data_AF-A0A1M3BP30-F1
#
_entry.id   AF-A0A1M3BP30-F1
#
_cell.length_a   1.000
_cell.length_b   1.000
_cell.length_c   1.000
_cell.angle_alpha   90.00
_cell.angle_beta   90.00
_cell.angle_gamma   90.00
#
_symmetry.space_group_name_H-M   'P 1'
#
loop_
_entity.id
_entity.type
_entity.pdbx_description
1 polymer ?
#
loop_
_entity_poly.entity_id
_entity_poly.type
_entity_poly.pdbx_seq_one_letter_code
_entity_poly.pdbx_strand_id
1 'polypeptide(L)' 'MATIYACSSGAHRFNEFRQSLPGVSPTTLSERLEQLEAAGIVERRLVAGRPPHAEYALTSRGERLALAVAGLLEH' A
#
# COMPACT_ATOMS: atom_id res chain seq x y z
N MET A 1 4.66 7.60 3.95
CA MET A 1 5.71 6.56 3.88
C MET A 1 5.26 5.22 4.44
N ALA A 2 4.61 5.17 5.62
CA ALA A 2 4.18 3.91 6.23
C ALA A 2 3.27 3.01 5.35
N THR A 3 2.47 3.58 4.43
CA THR A 3 1.63 2.80 3.49
C THR A 3 2.44 2.00 2.46
N ILE A 4 3.54 2.56 1.94
CA ILE A 4 4.42 1.85 0.99
C ILE A 4 5.15 0.72 1.71
N TYR A 5 5.64 1.00 2.92
CA TYR A 5 6.28 0.00 3.78
C TYR A 5 5.31 -1.15 4.12
N ALA A 6 4.07 -0.83 4.50
CA ALA A 6 3.04 -1.84 4.78
C ALA A 6 2.79 -2.77 3.57
N CYS A 7 2.75 -2.21 2.35
CA CYS A 7 2.60 -3.02 1.14
C CYS A 7 3.83 -3.91 0.91
N SER A 8 5.03 -3.35 1.08
CA SER A 8 6.29 -4.11 1.00
C SER A 8 6.40 -5.21 2.07
N SER A 9 5.75 -5.05 3.22
CA SER A 9 5.69 -6.05 4.29
C SER A 9 4.58 -7.09 4.10
N GLY A 10 3.85 -7.06 2.96
CA GLY A 10 2.84 -8.05 2.61
C GLY A 10 1.38 -7.62 2.84
N ALA A 11 1.11 -6.34 3.09
CA ALA A 11 -0.28 -5.86 3.09
C ALA A 11 -0.78 -5.67 1.66
N HIS A 12 -1.79 -6.45 1.28
CA HIS A 12 -2.37 -6.39 -0.06
C HIS A 12 -3.80 -5.86 -0.03
N ARG A 13 -4.54 -6.04 1.06
CA ARG A 13 -5.93 -5.58 1.20
C ARG A 13 -6.03 -4.37 2.11
N PHE A 14 -7.06 -3.55 1.88
CA PHE A 14 -7.32 -2.37 2.70
C PHE A 14 -7.33 -2.67 4.22
N ASN A 15 -7.90 -3.81 4.62
CA ASN A 15 -7.92 -4.20 6.03
C ASN A 15 -6.55 -4.62 6.57
N GLU A 16 -5.65 -5.13 5.73
CA GLU A 16 -4.27 -5.45 6.12
C GLU A 16 -3.48 -4.16 6.32
N PHE A 17 -3.63 -3.17 5.44
CA PHE A 17 -3.07 -1.84 5.66
C PHE A 17 -3.55 -1.21 6.96
N ARG A 18 -4.84 -1.36 7.31
CA ARG A 18 -5.38 -0.87 8.58
C ARG A 18 -4.76 -1.56 9.79
N GLN A 19 -4.49 -2.86 9.71
CA GLN A 19 -3.84 -3.61 10.77
C GLN A 19 -2.36 -3.23 10.92
N SER A 20 -1.65 -3.01 9.81
CA SER A 20 -0.25 -2.58 9.82
C SER A 20 -0.06 -1.11 10.22
N LEU A 21 -1.11 -0.29 10.15
CA LEU A 21 -1.07 1.15 10.42
C LEU A 21 -2.05 1.57 11.53
N PRO A 22 -1.87 1.08 12.78
CA PRO A 22 -2.71 1.50 13.89
C PRO A 22 -2.56 3.01 14.12
N GLY A 23 -3.65 3.75 13.96
CA GLY A 23 -3.68 5.22 14.09
C GLY A 23 -3.90 5.99 12.79
N VAL A 24 -3.91 5.33 11.63
CA VAL A 24 -4.32 5.96 10.36
C VAL A 24 -5.82 5.78 10.15
N SER A 25 -6.54 6.90 10.03
CA SER A 25 -7.97 6.89 9.70
C SER A 25 -8.23 6.25 8.33
N PRO A 26 -9.36 5.54 8.14
CA PRO A 26 -9.68 4.88 6.88
C PRO A 26 -9.76 5.86 5.70
N THR A 27 -10.24 7.09 5.91
CA THR A 27 -10.24 8.15 4.90
C THR A 27 -8.82 8.50 4.47
N THR A 28 -7.93 8.79 5.42
CA THR A 28 -6.52 9.10 5.14
C THR A 28 -5.79 7.95 4.45
N LEU A 29 -6.08 6.71 4.84
CA LEU A 29 -5.52 5.54 4.16
C LEU A 29 -6.01 5.46 2.70
N SER A 30 -7.29 5.71 2.46
CA SER A 30 -7.88 5.69 1.12
C SER A 30 -7.27 6.79 0.24
N GLU A 31 -7.18 8.02 0.74
CA GLU A 31 -6.55 9.13 0.01
C GLU A 31 -5.08 8.84 -0.32
N ARG A 32 -4.33 8.23 0.61
CA ARG A 32 -2.95 7.83 0.36
C ARG A 32 -2.84 6.75 -0.71
N LEU A 33 -3.71 5.73 -0.67
CA LEU A 33 -3.73 4.67 -1.67
C LEU A 33 -4.08 5.24 -3.05
N GLU A 34 -5.04 6.17 -3.13
CA GLU A 34 -5.41 6.86 -4.36
C GLU A 34 -4.26 7.71 -4.91
N GLN A 35 -3.55 8.46 -4.05
CA GLN A 35 -2.37 9.21 -4.46
C GLN A 35 -1.24 8.31 -4.97
N LEU A 36 -1.01 7.16 -4.32
CA LEU A 36 -0.01 6.18 -4.75
C LEU A 36 -0.41 5.48 -6.05
N GLU A 37 -1.70 5.24 -6.27
CA GLU A 37 -2.26 4.75 -7.53
C GLU A 37 -2.03 5.77 -8.65
N ALA A 38 -2.41 7.03 -8.43
CA ALA A 38 -2.24 8.13 -9.38
C ALA A 38 -0.76 8.41 -9.71
N ALA A 39 0.14 8.22 -8.74
CA ALA A 39 1.59 8.33 -8.95
C ALA A 39 2.21 7.13 -9.68
N GLY A 40 1.43 6.06 -9.95
CA GLY A 40 1.91 4.82 -10.55
C GLY A 40 2.89 4.08 -9.64
N ILE A 41 2.70 4.16 -8.32
CA ILE A 41 3.51 3.49 -7.31
C ILE A 41 2.83 2.20 -6.88
N VAL A 42 1.51 2.23 -6.70
CA VAL A 42 0.67 1.07 -6.37
C VAL A 42 -0.29 0.83 -7.53
N GLU A 43 -0.56 -0.44 -7.85
CA GLU A 43 -1.69 -0.83 -8.70
C GLU A 43 -2.80 -1.39 -7.83
N ARG A 44 -4.05 -0.99 -8.12
CA ARG A 44 -5.25 -1.57 -7.53
C ARG A 44 -5.84 -2.59 -8.49
N ARG A 45 -5.97 -3.83 -8.03
CA ARG A 45 -6.55 -4.94 -8.79
C ARG A 45 -7.81 -5.45 -8.10
N LEU A 46 -8.89 -5.58 -8.86
CA LEU A 46 -10.07 -6.31 -8.39
C LEU A 46 -9.80 -7.80 -8.56
N VAL A 47 -9.77 -8.53 -7.46
CA VAL A 47 -9.57 -9.96 -7.45
C VAL A 47 -10.91 -10.65 -7.33
N ALA A 48 -11.23 -11.43 -8.36
CA ALA A 48 -12.43 -12.23 -8.41
C ALA A 48 -12.32 -13.35 -7.37
N GLY A 49 -13.30 -13.39 -6.46
CA GLY A 49 -13.36 -14.36 -5.37
C GLY A 49 -14.75 -14.38 -4.76
N ARG A 50 -14.93 -15.13 -3.67
CA ARG A 50 -16.16 -15.12 -2.86
C ARG A 50 -15.81 -14.74 -1.42
N PRO A 51 -15.98 -13.47 -1.02
CA PRO A 51 -16.41 -12.30 -1.80
C PRO A 51 -15.30 -11.70 -2.69
N PRO A 52 -15.66 -10.99 -3.79
CA PRO A 52 -14.70 -10.22 -4.56
C PRO A 52 -14.14 -9.07 -3.70
N HIS A 53 -12.86 -8.77 -3.87
CA HIS A 53 -12.19 -7.72 -3.09
C HIS A 53 -11.13 -6.99 -3.92
N ALA A 54 -10.76 -5.80 -3.46
CA ALA A 54 -9.66 -5.04 -4.02
C ALA A 54 -8.35 -5.39 -3.31
N GLU A 55 -7.34 -5.71 -4.11
CA GLU A 55 -5.96 -5.87 -3.68
C GLU A 55 -5.10 -4.75 -4.26
N TYR A 56 -4.07 -4.38 -3.52
CA TYR A 56 -3.10 -3.35 -3.84
C TYR A 56 -1.72 -4.01 -3.89
N ALA A 57 -1.00 -3.75 -4.96
CA ALA A 57 0.37 -4.25 -5.13
C ALA A 57 1.29 -3.09 -5.52
N LEU A 58 2.54 -3.13 -5.06
CA LEU A 58 3.54 -2.20 -5.56
C LEU A 58 3.82 -2.51 -7.03
N THR A 59 3.85 -1.46 -7.85
CA THR A 59 4.41 -1.56 -9.20
C THR A 59 5.92 -1.68 -9.12
N SER A 60 6.59 -2.05 -10.22
CA SER A 60 8.06 -2.06 -10.26
C SER A 60 8.70 -0.72 -9.90
N ARG A 61 8.00 0.40 -10.12
CA ARG A 61 8.44 1.73 -9.65
C ARG A 61 8.27 1.87 -8.14
N GLY A 62 7.15 1.39 -7.60
CA GLY A 62 6.88 1.41 -6.17
C GLY A 62 7.79 0.51 -5.37
N GLU A 63 8.20 -0.64 -5.90
CA GLU A 63 9.19 -1.52 -5.27
C GLU A 63 10.56 -0.82 -5.14
N ARG A 64 11.03 -0.14 -6.19
CA ARG A 64 12.27 0.65 -6.13
C ARG A 64 12.17 1.78 -5.11
N LEU A 65 11.02 2.44 -5.02
CA LEU A 65 10.80 3.48 -4.02
C LEU A 65 10.74 2.91 -2.61
N ALA A 66 10.11 1.75 -2.42
CA ALA A 66 10.05 1.07 -1.13
C ALA A 66 11.46 0.74 -0.62
N LEU A 67 12.33 0.21 -1.50
CA LEU A 67 13.75 -0.03 -1.22
C LEU A 67 14.50 1.27 -0.85
N ALA A 68 14.29 2.34 -1.61
CA ALA A 68 14.94 3.62 -1.32
C ALA A 68 14.47 4.24 0.00
N VAL A 69 13.20 4.09 0.35
CA VAL A 69 12.61 4.59 1.61
C VAL A 69 13.00 3.71 2.80
N ALA A 70 13.10 2.39 2.61
CA ALA A 70 13.54 1.47 3.67
C ALA A 70 14.93 1.87 4.19
N GLY A 71 15.87 2.17 3.29
CA GLY A 71 17.20 2.65 3.68
C GLY A 71 17.24 4.01 4.39
N LEU A 72 16.15 4.80 4.33
CA LEU A 72 16.02 6.06 5.07
C LEU A 72 15.42 5.89 6.47
N LEU A 73 14.76 4.77 6.75
CA LEU A 73 14.15 4.47 8.06
C LEU A 73 15.11 3.73 9.00
N GLU A 74 16.22 3.21 8.47
CA GLU A 74 17.26 2.53 9.25
C GLU A 74 18.30 3.49 9.89
N HIS A 75 18.07 4.81 9.83
CA HIS A 75 18.96 5.84 10.39
C HIS A 75 18.27 6.77 11.39
#